data_AF-A0A1T5KVX8-F1
#
_entry.id   AF-A0A1T5KVX8-F1
#
_cell.length_a   1.000
_cell.length_b   1.000
_cell.length_c   1.000
_cell.angle_alpha   90.00
_cell.angle_beta   90.00
_cell.angle_gamma   90.00
#
_symmetry.space_group_name_H-M   'P 1'
#
loop_
_entity.id
_entity.type
_entity.pdbx_description
1 polymer ?
#
loop_
_entity_poly.entity_id
_entity_poly.type
_entity_poly.pdbx_seq_one_letter_code
_entity_poly.pdbx_strand_id
1 'polypeptide(L)'
;MGNEKALGIPLQGAAWHGRVMSSSRRHARPVVTSAALALLGLTLTLAGCAGWGGGVACPAIGYTQSLTVVTVGQVAEAASIEFCDSEGRCSRTAEQRAEDDTVGSVYDIVPVNGSTWQVTLFAGQVPEATVTAYREDGSTVGAITTPLAWTWLSDDQVCGGPTAAFPVFLPVG
;
A
#
# COMPACT_ATOMS: atom_id res chain seq x y z
N MET A 1 -6.30 -10.78 -46.02
CA MET A 1 -7.24 -11.89 -45.73
C MET A 1 -7.00 -12.28 -44.28
N GLY A 2 -7.59 -11.55 -43.34
CA GLY A 2 -8.69 -12.08 -42.50
C GLY A 2 -8.11 -12.40 -41.12
N ASN A 3 -8.63 -11.97 -39.97
CA ASN A 3 -10.01 -11.71 -39.61
C ASN A 3 -10.07 -10.74 -38.42
N GLU A 4 -10.82 -9.65 -38.57
CA GLU A 4 -11.28 -8.81 -37.46
C GLU A 4 -12.36 -9.59 -36.68
N LYS A 5 -12.10 -9.92 -35.42
CA LYS A 5 -13.13 -10.35 -34.47
C LYS A 5 -13.32 -9.25 -33.43
N ALA A 6 -14.28 -8.39 -33.71
CA ALA A 6 -14.86 -7.47 -32.75
C ALA A 6 -15.62 -8.27 -31.67
N LEU A 7 -15.15 -8.20 -30.42
CA LEU A 7 -15.87 -8.69 -29.26
C LEU A 7 -16.48 -7.49 -28.53
N GLY A 8 -17.80 -7.34 -28.70
CA GLY A 8 -18.60 -6.36 -27.97
C GLY A 8 -18.72 -6.78 -26.51
N ILE A 9 -18.33 -5.88 -25.61
CA ILE A 9 -18.53 -6.03 -24.17
C ILE A 9 -19.88 -5.36 -23.82
N PRO A 10 -20.84 -6.08 -23.22
CA PRO A 10 -22.09 -5.48 -22.79
C PRO A 10 -21.89 -4.62 -21.53
N LEU A 11 -22.28 -3.35 -21.62
CA LEU A 11 -22.40 -2.43 -20.49
C LEU A 11 -23.55 -2.87 -19.59
N GLN A 12 -23.25 -3.60 -18.51
CA GLN A 12 -24.23 -3.91 -17.47
C GLN A 12 -24.28 -2.77 -16.45
N GLY A 13 -25.38 -2.02 -16.49
CA GLY A 13 -25.67 -0.96 -15.52
C GLY A 13 -25.99 -1.53 -14.14
N ALA A 14 -25.17 -1.20 -13.16
CA ALA A 14 -25.44 -1.50 -11.76
C ALA A 14 -26.43 -0.48 -11.19
N ALA A 15 -27.66 -0.95 -10.93
CA ALA A 15 -28.72 -0.20 -10.27
C ALA A 15 -28.42 -0.04 -8.77
N TRP A 16 -28.04 1.18 -8.36
CA TRP A 16 -27.87 1.55 -6.96
C TRP A 16 -29.23 1.56 -6.24
N HIS A 17 -29.44 0.58 -5.35
CA HIS A 17 -30.61 0.56 -4.46
C HIS A 17 -30.38 1.56 -3.31
N GLY A 18 -31.01 2.72 -3.41
CA GLY A 18 -31.09 3.72 -2.34
C GLY A 18 -31.84 3.17 -1.13
N ARG A 19 -31.13 2.93 -0.04
CA ARG A 19 -31.73 2.57 1.25
C ARG A 19 -32.09 3.86 1.99
N VAL A 20 -33.38 4.21 1.96
CA VAL A 20 -33.96 5.31 2.72
C VAL A 20 -33.90 4.98 4.22
N MET A 21 -33.06 5.67 4.98
CA MET A 21 -33.04 5.57 6.44
C MET A 21 -34.24 6.31 7.03
N SER A 22 -35.14 5.53 7.63
CA SER A 22 -36.30 5.97 8.40
C SER A 22 -35.88 6.77 9.63
N SER A 23 -36.27 8.04 9.66
CA SER A 23 -36.12 8.98 10.77
C SER A 23 -37.13 8.66 11.87
N SER A 24 -36.66 8.00 12.92
CA SER A 24 -37.41 7.78 14.17
C SER A 24 -37.34 9.04 15.05
N ARG A 25 -38.38 9.89 14.97
CA ARG A 25 -38.60 11.01 15.91
C ARG A 25 -39.18 10.48 17.21
N ARG A 26 -38.33 10.18 18.18
CA ARG A 26 -38.78 9.95 19.56
C ARG A 26 -39.08 11.26 20.25
N HIS A 27 -40.30 11.35 20.74
CA HIS A 27 -40.90 12.50 21.41
C HIS A 27 -40.16 12.83 22.71
N ALA A 28 -39.90 14.12 22.89
CA ALA A 28 -39.40 14.72 24.12
C ALA A 28 -40.42 14.56 25.25
N ARG A 29 -39.94 14.15 26.42
CA ARG A 29 -40.63 14.36 27.71
C ARG A 29 -39.83 15.41 28.49
N PRO A 30 -40.43 16.53 28.91
CA PRO A 30 -39.76 17.48 29.77
C PRO A 30 -39.82 16.97 31.21
N VAL A 31 -38.68 16.56 31.76
CA VAL A 31 -38.52 16.41 33.20
C VAL A 31 -37.67 17.59 33.66
N VAL A 32 -38.37 18.65 34.05
CA VAL A 32 -37.83 19.76 34.82
C VAL A 32 -37.80 19.29 36.27
N THR A 33 -36.61 19.15 36.86
CA THR A 33 -36.24 19.72 38.17
C THR A 33 -34.87 19.21 38.62
N SER A 34 -34.01 20.14 39.02
CA SER A 34 -32.89 19.94 39.97
C SER A 34 -31.58 19.32 39.46
N ALA A 35 -30.84 20.04 38.59
CA ALA A 35 -29.44 19.69 38.28
C ALA A 35 -28.53 20.92 38.06
N ALA A 36 -28.78 22.06 38.71
CA ALA A 36 -28.04 23.29 38.43
C ALA A 36 -26.61 23.36 39.05
N LEU A 37 -26.17 22.35 39.80
CA LEU A 37 -24.84 22.36 40.45
C LEU A 37 -23.94 21.16 40.14
N ALA A 38 -24.43 20.16 39.39
CA ALA A 38 -23.60 19.04 38.91
C ALA A 38 -23.10 19.23 37.46
N LEU A 39 -23.68 20.18 36.72
CA LEU A 39 -23.34 20.44 35.31
C LEU A 39 -22.04 21.22 35.10
N LEU A 40 -21.48 21.84 36.14
CA LEU A 40 -20.17 22.52 36.07
C LEU A 40 -18.98 21.57 36.33
N GLY A 41 -19.21 20.38 36.87
CA GLY A 41 -18.15 19.38 37.12
C GLY A 41 -17.92 18.42 35.95
N LEU A 42 -18.94 18.21 35.09
CA LEU A 42 -18.89 17.19 34.04
C LEU A 42 -18.34 17.68 32.69
N THR A 43 -18.12 18.99 32.51
CA THR A 43 -17.52 19.54 31.28
C THR A 43 -16.00 19.52 31.31
N LEU A 44 -15.36 19.28 32.47
CA LEU A 44 -13.90 19.25 32.63
C LEU A 44 -13.27 17.88 32.34
N THR A 45 -14.04 16.79 32.24
CA THR A 45 -13.49 15.45 31.98
C THR A 45 -13.47 15.07 30.49
N LEU A 46 -14.18 15.79 29.61
CA LEU A 46 -14.13 15.57 28.17
C LEU A 46 -13.04 16.37 27.44
N ALA A 47 -12.40 17.34 28.11
CA ALA A 47 -11.22 18.04 27.57
C ALA A 47 -9.91 17.25 27.75
N GLY A 48 -9.95 16.11 28.47
CA GLY A 48 -8.78 15.32 28.85
C GLY A 48 -8.15 14.49 27.73
N CYS A 49 -8.78 14.37 26.56
CA CYS A 49 -8.20 13.63 25.43
C CYS A 49 -7.42 14.50 24.43
N ALA A 50 -7.37 15.83 24.63
CA ALA A 50 -6.82 16.75 23.62
C ALA A 50 -5.54 17.49 24.03
N GLY A 51 -5.01 17.36 25.26
CA GLY A 51 -3.99 18.34 25.65
C GLY A 51 -3.17 18.15 26.92
N TRP A 52 -2.83 16.94 27.36
CA TRP A 52 -1.81 16.77 28.40
C TRP A 52 -0.64 15.92 27.91
N GLY A 53 0.28 16.59 27.22
CA GLY A 53 1.46 16.04 26.57
C GLY A 53 1.32 16.20 25.06
N GLY A 54 1.92 17.24 24.48
CA GLY A 54 1.80 17.62 23.06
C GLY A 54 2.44 16.63 22.08
N GLY A 55 2.18 15.33 22.23
CA GLY A 55 2.51 14.31 21.24
C GLY A 55 1.48 14.34 20.12
N VAL A 56 1.96 14.40 18.88
CA VAL A 56 1.11 14.27 17.70
C VAL A 56 0.51 12.87 17.69
N ALA A 57 -0.82 12.76 17.73
CA ALA A 57 -1.52 11.49 17.62
C ALA A 57 -1.52 11.07 16.15
N CYS A 58 -0.57 10.23 15.78
CA CYS A 58 -0.45 9.69 14.44
C CYS A 58 -1.49 8.59 14.27
N PRO A 59 -2.50 8.75 13.40
CA PRO A 59 -3.43 7.67 13.15
C PRO A 59 -2.62 6.47 12.65
N ALA A 60 -2.94 5.27 13.13
CA ALA A 60 -2.27 4.03 12.72
C ALA A 60 -2.65 3.63 11.29
N ILE A 61 -2.48 4.55 10.35
CA ILE A 61 -2.60 4.32 8.91
C ILE A 61 -1.30 3.64 8.52
N GLY A 62 -1.37 2.38 8.10
CA GLY A 62 -0.23 1.69 7.54
C GLY A 62 0.24 2.45 6.30
N TYR A 63 1.48 2.95 6.31
CA TYR A 63 2.09 3.55 5.14
C TYR A 63 2.72 2.47 4.28
N THR A 64 2.57 2.59 2.97
CA THR A 64 3.31 1.78 2.00
C THR A 64 4.60 2.47 1.64
N GLN A 65 5.63 1.68 1.39
CA GLN A 65 6.91 2.19 0.90
C GLN A 65 7.13 1.74 -0.53
N SER A 66 7.80 2.57 -1.31
CA SER A 66 7.95 2.35 -2.74
C SER A 66 9.41 2.32 -3.16
N LEU A 67 9.80 1.34 -3.97
CA LEU A 67 11.10 1.28 -4.63
C LEU A 67 10.89 1.06 -6.13
N THR A 68 11.61 1.81 -6.96
CA THR A 68 11.65 1.59 -8.40
C THR A 68 12.86 0.75 -8.77
N VAL A 69 12.65 -0.29 -9.58
CA VAL A 69 13.73 -1.09 -10.18
C VAL A 69 13.75 -0.82 -11.68
N VAL A 70 14.93 -0.53 -12.22
CA VAL A 70 15.14 -0.31 -13.66
C VAL A 70 16.15 -1.34 -14.15
N THR A 71 15.77 -2.18 -15.11
CA THR A 71 16.69 -3.13 -15.75
C THR A 71 17.53 -2.42 -16.82
N VAL A 72 18.85 -2.65 -16.82
CA VAL A 72 19.81 -1.99 -17.73
C VAL A 72 20.60 -3.04 -18.50
N GLY A 73 20.51 -3.07 -19.84
CA GLY A 73 21.21 -4.06 -20.66
C GLY A 73 20.64 -4.26 -22.08
N GLN A 74 21.20 -5.23 -22.82
CA GLN A 74 20.87 -5.54 -24.24
C GLN A 74 19.97 -6.77 -24.43
N VAL A 75 19.63 -7.50 -23.37
CA VAL A 75 18.80 -8.72 -23.47
C VAL A 75 17.31 -8.38 -23.61
N ALA A 76 16.58 -9.31 -24.24
CA ALA A 76 15.12 -9.34 -24.24
C ALA A 76 14.59 -9.08 -22.82
N GLU A 77 13.55 -8.24 -22.75
CA GLU A 77 12.96 -7.69 -21.52
C GLU A 77 12.84 -8.76 -20.43
N ALA A 78 13.26 -8.43 -19.21
CA ALA A 78 13.03 -9.30 -18.07
C ALA A 78 11.53 -9.59 -17.96
N ALA A 79 11.14 -10.86 -17.94
CA ALA A 79 9.73 -11.24 -17.89
C ALA A 79 9.15 -11.03 -16.48
N SER A 80 9.99 -11.18 -15.47
CA SER A 80 9.64 -10.94 -14.08
C SER A 80 10.87 -10.52 -13.27
N ILE A 81 10.62 -9.92 -12.11
CA ILE A 81 11.65 -9.68 -11.10
C ILE A 81 11.19 -10.23 -9.74
N GLU A 82 12.16 -10.55 -8.91
CA GLU A 82 11.99 -10.92 -7.50
C GLU A 82 12.78 -9.95 -6.63
N PHE A 83 12.17 -9.54 -5.53
CA PHE A 83 12.77 -8.71 -4.50
C PHE A 83 12.84 -9.53 -3.21
N CYS A 84 14.03 -9.68 -2.66
CA CYS A 84 14.26 -10.35 -1.37
C CYS A 84 14.95 -9.42 -0.38
N ASP A 85 14.55 -9.44 0.88
CA ASP A 85 15.26 -8.75 1.95
C ASP A 85 16.41 -9.58 2.53
N SER A 86 17.16 -8.98 3.45
CA SER A 86 18.25 -9.65 4.17
C SER A 86 17.79 -10.77 5.11
N GLU A 87 16.50 -10.86 5.42
CA GLU A 87 15.91 -11.94 6.24
C GLU A 87 15.48 -13.14 5.37
N GLY A 88 15.65 -13.05 4.05
CA GLY A 88 15.27 -14.10 3.10
C GLY A 88 13.78 -14.12 2.77
N ARG A 89 13.03 -13.06 3.11
CA ARG A 89 11.64 -12.90 2.65
C ARG A 89 11.67 -12.38 1.23
N CYS A 90 10.98 -13.05 0.32
CA CYS A 90 10.93 -12.68 -1.09
C CYS A 90 9.52 -12.33 -1.54
N SER A 91 9.44 -11.46 -2.55
CA SER A 91 8.22 -11.21 -3.31
C SER A 91 7.78 -12.49 -4.02
N ARG A 92 6.47 -12.66 -4.19
CA ARG A 92 5.96 -13.76 -5.02
C ARG A 92 6.02 -13.42 -6.50
N THR A 93 6.30 -14.40 -7.35
CA THR A 93 6.12 -14.27 -8.81
C THR A 93 4.63 -14.17 -9.16
N ALA A 94 4.31 -13.77 -10.39
CA ALA A 94 2.93 -13.68 -10.85
C ALA A 94 2.23 -15.05 -10.80
N GLU A 95 2.96 -16.11 -11.16
CA GLU A 95 2.50 -17.49 -11.12
C GLU A 95 2.17 -17.93 -9.69
N GLN A 96 3.06 -17.66 -8.73
CA GLN A 96 2.86 -18.00 -7.32
C GLN A 96 1.64 -17.28 -6.71
N ARG A 97 1.36 -16.04 -7.15
CA ARG A 97 0.15 -15.31 -6.73
C ARG A 97 -1.13 -15.91 -7.30
N ALA A 98 -1.07 -16.45 -8.52
CA ALA A 98 -2.23 -17.09 -9.15
C ALA A 98 -2.61 -18.43 -8.47
N GLU A 99 -1.63 -19.12 -7.89
CA GLU A 99 -1.83 -20.40 -7.21
C GLU A 99 -2.34 -20.25 -5.77
N ASP A 100 -1.87 -19.23 -5.04
CA ASP A 100 -2.19 -19.02 -3.62
C ASP A 100 -2.54 -17.55 -3.33
N ASP A 101 -3.83 -17.26 -3.30
CA ASP A 101 -4.40 -15.95 -2.93
C ASP A 101 -4.61 -15.81 -1.41
N THR A 102 -4.34 -16.85 -0.62
CA THR A 102 -4.67 -16.90 0.81
C THR A 102 -3.64 -16.22 1.71
N VAL A 103 -2.44 -15.92 1.20
CA VAL A 103 -1.35 -15.32 1.98
C VAL A 103 -0.87 -14.04 1.29
N GLY A 104 -1.12 -12.90 1.94
CA GLY A 104 -0.59 -11.61 1.47
C GLY A 104 0.93 -11.64 1.44
N SER A 105 1.53 -11.32 0.29
CA SER A 105 2.98 -11.11 0.21
C SER A 105 3.33 -9.79 0.88
N VAL A 106 4.47 -9.77 1.56
CA VAL A 106 5.02 -8.56 2.19
C VAL A 106 5.47 -7.53 1.15
N TYR A 107 5.75 -8.00 -0.08
CA TYR A 107 6.22 -7.21 -1.21
C TYR A 107 5.31 -7.45 -2.39
N ASP A 108 4.75 -6.37 -2.93
CA ASP A 108 4.08 -6.39 -4.22
C ASP A 108 5.01 -5.83 -5.29
N ILE A 109 5.07 -6.50 -6.44
CA ILE A 109 5.87 -6.08 -7.58
C ILE A 109 4.96 -6.03 -8.79
N VAL A 110 4.92 -4.86 -9.43
CA VAL A 110 4.11 -4.58 -10.60
C VAL A 110 5.00 -4.00 -11.71
N PRO A 111 4.93 -4.51 -12.95
CA PRO A 111 5.61 -3.90 -14.07
C PRO A 111 4.97 -2.54 -14.38
N VAL A 112 5.79 -1.50 -14.49
CA VAL A 112 5.35 -0.16 -14.93
C VAL A 112 5.48 -0.05 -16.45
N ASN A 113 6.57 -0.57 -17.01
CA ASN A 113 6.84 -0.71 -18.44
C ASN A 113 7.91 -1.78 -18.67
N GLY A 114 8.28 -2.07 -19.92
CA GLY A 114 9.18 -3.17 -20.29
C GLY A 114 10.55 -3.23 -19.60
N SER A 115 11.02 -2.13 -18.98
CA SER A 115 12.28 -2.12 -18.21
C SER A 115 12.15 -1.57 -16.80
N THR A 116 10.94 -1.23 -16.34
CA THR A 116 10.72 -0.53 -15.06
C THR A 116 9.67 -1.26 -14.25
N TRP A 117 10.00 -1.52 -12.99
CA TRP A 117 9.16 -2.21 -12.04
C TRP A 117 8.96 -1.36 -10.78
N GLN A 118 7.75 -1.39 -10.25
CA GLN A 118 7.41 -0.77 -8.99
C GLN A 118 7.30 -1.84 -7.92
N VAL A 119 8.09 -1.71 -6.86
CA VAL A 119 8.03 -2.55 -5.66
C VAL A 119 7.33 -1.76 -4.57
N THR A 120 6.32 -2.36 -3.94
CA THR A 120 5.58 -1.81 -2.80
C THR A 120 5.81 -2.70 -1.59
N LEU A 121 6.25 -2.10 -0.48
CA LEU A 121 6.58 -2.82 0.75
C LEU A 121 5.59 -2.45 1.84
N PHE A 122 5.12 -3.47 2.56
CA PHE A 122 4.24 -3.33 3.73
C PHE A 122 4.95 -3.60 5.07
N ALA A 123 6.21 -4.05 5.05
CA ALA A 123 6.98 -4.43 6.25
C ALA A 123 7.97 -3.39 6.78
N GLY A 124 7.79 -2.11 6.46
CA GLY A 124 8.74 -1.07 6.89
C GLY A 124 9.96 -0.96 5.98
N GLN A 125 10.95 -0.16 6.42
CA GLN A 125 12.15 0.15 5.64
C GLN A 125 13.14 -1.01 5.70
N VAL A 126 13.37 -1.62 4.54
CA VAL A 126 14.37 -2.67 4.38
C VAL A 126 15.72 -2.01 4.09
N PRO A 127 16.79 -2.27 4.88
CA PRO A 127 18.07 -1.57 4.71
C PRO A 127 18.88 -2.08 3.51
N GLU A 128 18.66 -3.32 3.09
CA GLU A 128 19.37 -3.98 1.99
C GLU A 128 18.43 -4.98 1.32
N ALA A 129 18.50 -5.06 -0.01
CA ALA A 129 17.72 -6.02 -0.77
C ALA A 129 18.54 -6.67 -1.88
N THR A 130 18.17 -7.90 -2.21
CA THR A 130 18.60 -8.59 -3.42
C THR A 130 17.46 -8.53 -4.43
N VAL A 131 17.76 -8.04 -5.63
CA VAL A 131 16.82 -7.98 -6.75
C VAL A 131 17.33 -8.90 -7.85
N THR A 132 16.49 -9.84 -8.26
CA THR A 132 16.80 -10.82 -9.32
C THR A 132 15.82 -10.65 -10.46
N ALA A 133 16.31 -10.64 -11.70
CA ALA A 133 15.48 -10.64 -12.90
C ALA A 133 15.53 -12.01 -13.58
N TYR A 134 14.38 -12.42 -14.11
CA TYR A 134 14.19 -13.71 -14.77
C TYR A 134 13.63 -13.54 -16.18
N ARG A 135 13.93 -14.50 -17.07
CA ARG A 135 13.25 -14.68 -18.37
C ARG A 135 11.93 -15.42 -18.18
N GLU A 136 11.16 -15.55 -19.26
CA GLU A 136 9.90 -16.33 -19.29
C GLU A 136 10.11 -17.81 -18.92
N ASP A 137 11.29 -18.37 -19.19
CA ASP A 137 11.64 -19.75 -18.84
C ASP A 137 12.10 -19.93 -17.37
N GLY A 138 12.10 -18.84 -16.60
CA GLY A 138 12.57 -18.82 -15.21
C GLY A 138 14.10 -18.74 -15.05
N SER A 139 14.87 -18.67 -16.14
CA SER A 139 16.32 -18.48 -16.05
C SER A 139 16.68 -17.06 -15.61
N THR A 140 17.68 -16.93 -14.75
CA THR A 140 18.16 -15.63 -14.27
C THR A 140 18.90 -14.87 -15.38
N VAL A 141 18.59 -13.59 -15.54
CA VAL A 141 19.30 -12.64 -16.45
C VAL A 141 20.18 -11.65 -15.73
N GLY A 142 20.00 -11.51 -14.42
CA GLY A 142 20.75 -10.58 -13.59
C GLY A 142 20.30 -10.66 -12.15
N ALA A 143 21.23 -10.37 -11.24
CA ALA A 143 20.95 -10.23 -9.83
C ALA A 143 21.86 -9.15 -9.24
N ILE A 144 21.34 -8.35 -8.31
CA ILE A 144 22.13 -7.38 -7.56
C ILE A 144 21.68 -7.36 -6.11
N THR A 145 22.63 -7.34 -5.18
CA THR A 145 22.40 -7.01 -3.78
C THR A 145 22.86 -5.58 -3.55
N THR A 146 21.99 -4.74 -3.00
CA THR A 146 22.27 -3.31 -2.81
C THR A 146 21.67 -2.80 -1.50
N PRO A 147 22.37 -1.89 -0.79
CA PRO A 147 21.74 -1.13 0.26
C PRO A 147 20.63 -0.24 -0.32
N LEU A 148 19.58 -0.02 0.46
CA LEU A 148 18.46 0.87 0.12
C LEU A 148 18.49 2.11 1.00
N ALA A 149 18.60 3.27 0.37
CA ALA A 149 18.51 4.56 1.04
C ALA A 149 17.09 5.11 0.91
N TRP A 150 16.36 5.14 2.02
CA TRP A 150 14.98 5.62 2.08
C TRP A 150 14.92 7.11 2.38
N THR A 151 14.06 7.81 1.64
CA THR A 151 13.76 9.24 1.83
C THR A 151 12.29 9.40 2.14
N TRP A 152 11.95 10.24 3.11
CA TRP A 152 10.57 10.63 3.39
C TRP A 152 10.02 11.46 2.24
N LEU A 153 8.85 11.08 1.72
CA LEU A 153 8.17 11.84 0.67
C LEU A 153 7.38 13.03 1.22
N SER A 154 7.08 13.02 2.52
CA SER A 154 6.43 14.13 3.22
C SER A 154 7.43 14.89 4.09
N ASP A 155 7.15 16.17 4.30
CA ASP A 155 7.88 17.07 5.19
C ASP A 155 7.54 16.81 6.67
N ASP A 156 6.41 16.16 6.96
CA ASP A 156 5.92 15.83 8.29
C ASP A 156 6.43 14.48 8.83
N GLN A 157 7.72 14.41 9.16
CA GLN A 157 8.32 13.18 9.73
C GLN A 157 7.74 12.74 11.09
N VAL A 158 6.86 13.54 11.69
CA VAL A 158 6.38 13.35 13.06
C VAL A 158 5.58 12.05 13.20
N CYS A 159 4.92 11.59 12.13
CA CYS A 159 4.04 10.42 12.19
C CYS A 159 4.52 9.19 11.45
N GLY A 160 5.73 9.25 10.88
CA GLY A 160 6.05 8.41 9.75
C GLY A 160 5.17 8.80 8.55
N GLY A 161 5.79 8.97 7.39
CA GLY A 161 5.11 9.15 6.11
C GLY A 161 5.49 8.06 5.12
N PRO A 162 4.90 8.09 3.92
CA PRO A 162 5.38 7.24 2.84
C PRO A 162 6.86 7.55 2.57
N THR A 163 7.66 6.50 2.42
CA THR A 163 9.06 6.62 2.04
C THR A 163 9.31 6.00 0.70
N ALA A 164 10.19 6.62 -0.08
CA ALA A 164 10.69 6.07 -1.31
C ALA A 164 12.18 5.79 -1.20
N ALA A 165 12.62 4.67 -1.75
CA ALA A 165 14.04 4.40 -1.97
C ALA A 165 14.49 4.96 -3.31
N PHE A 166 15.78 5.29 -3.43
CA PHE A 166 16.36 5.61 -4.73
C PHE A 166 16.21 4.44 -5.71
N PRO A 167 16.07 4.71 -7.03
CA PRO A 167 15.95 3.66 -8.01
C PRO A 167 17.14 2.68 -7.97
N VAL A 168 16.83 1.39 -8.04
CA VAL A 168 17.82 0.33 -8.18
C VAL A 168 18.00 0.01 -9.66
N PHE A 169 19.23 0.16 -10.16
CA PHE A 169 19.59 -0.22 -11.52
C PHE A 169 20.10 -1.66 -11.53
N LEU A 170 19.30 -2.57 -12.07
CA LEU A 170 19.60 -3.99 -12.17
C LEU A 170 20.28 -4.27 -13.53
N PRO A 171 21.59 -4.57 -13.56
CA PRO A 171 22.24 -4.97 -14.79
C PRO A 171 21.67 -6.31 -15.27
N VAL A 172 21.31 -6.39 -16.55
CA VAL A 172 20.83 -7.61 -17.21
C VAL A 172 21.70 -7.89 -18.44
N GLY A 173 22.17 -9.12 -18.60
CA GLY A 173 23.18 -9.47 -19.61
C GLY A 173 23.24 -10.95 -19.95
#